data_AF-A0A0S4QWH4-F1
#
_entry.id   AF-A0A0S4QWH4-F1
#
_cell.length_a   1.000
_cell.length_b   1.000
_cell.length_c   1.000
_cell.angle_alpha   90.00
_cell.angle_beta   90.00
_cell.angle_gamma   90.00
#
_symmetry.space_group_name_H-M   'P 1'
#
loop_
_entity.id
_entity.type
_entity.pdbx_description
1 polymer ?
#
loop_
_entity_poly.entity_id
_entity_poly.type
_entity_poly.pdbx_seq_one_letter_code
_entity_poly.pdbx_strand_id
1 'polypeptide(L)'
;MDIDYALSALAAQATGVRETADVFWEIQPGVVAMRRDIHARYGGRRQGGIGPSRTTPNVLIFVNPERGRAHGYFDGWGDDGCFHYTGEGQLGDQQMTQGNLAILRHREQGRTLRLFRAVQEGVEYLGPFEVDPDRPWYTSEAPETGGGPLRTVIMFRLRPEGPVQPFDAPLPATPTAAGRVTSIPVEASNTEQYGMIGPEEPTTAFRREAALVQSYAEHLRSLGHEVCRKQIVPPNEMRPLFTDLYDATAGELIEAKGTSTREAIRMGIGQLLDYQRFIDPSPRLVLLVDSKPRPDLLHLCSTVDVSVVWKAGNDWQRNASLRLP
;
A
#
# COMPACT_ATOMS: atom_id res chain seq x y z
N MET A 1 -48.03 -6.63 -18.50
CA MET A 1 -47.84 -5.46 -19.37
C MET A 1 -46.37 -5.44 -19.71
N ASP A 2 -46.03 -5.71 -20.97
CA ASP A 2 -44.68 -6.06 -21.42
C ASP A 2 -43.68 -4.91 -21.23
N ILE A 3 -42.51 -5.22 -20.65
CA ILE A 3 -41.39 -4.28 -20.46
C ILE A 3 -40.89 -3.73 -21.81
N ASP A 4 -40.99 -4.54 -22.87
CA ASP A 4 -40.63 -4.13 -24.23
C ASP A 4 -41.61 -3.11 -24.82
N TYR A 5 -42.87 -3.07 -24.37
CA TYR A 5 -43.85 -2.07 -24.83
C TYR A 5 -43.64 -0.70 -24.18
N ALA A 6 -43.22 -0.69 -22.91
CA ALA A 6 -42.91 0.55 -22.20
C ALA A 6 -41.64 1.24 -22.75
N LEU A 7 -40.64 0.45 -23.19
CA LEU A 7 -39.40 0.97 -23.77
C LEU A 7 -39.55 1.43 -25.22
N SER A 8 -40.46 0.82 -25.99
CA SER A 8 -40.69 1.20 -27.40
C SER A 8 -41.60 2.42 -27.57
N ALA A 9 -42.53 2.68 -26.64
CA ALA A 9 -43.40 3.86 -26.67
C ALA A 9 -42.67 5.20 -26.43
N LEU A 10 -41.46 5.17 -25.85
CA LEU A 10 -40.65 6.36 -25.55
C LEU A 10 -39.75 6.81 -26.71
N ALA A 11 -39.64 6.01 -27.78
CA ALA A 11 -38.84 6.36 -28.97
C ALA A 11 -39.57 7.30 -29.95
N ALA A 12 -40.85 7.61 -29.72
CA ALA A 12 -41.68 8.40 -30.65
C ALA A 12 -41.80 9.91 -30.34
N GLN A 13 -41.21 10.40 -29.24
CA GLN A 13 -41.22 11.83 -28.90
C GLN A 13 -39.83 12.45 -29.10
N ALA A 14 -39.43 12.58 -30.37
CA ALA A 14 -38.26 13.34 -30.77
C ALA A 14 -38.65 14.37 -31.84
N THR A 15 -39.39 15.41 -31.45
CA THR A 15 -39.40 16.68 -32.18
C THR A 15 -39.53 17.86 -31.21
N GLY A 16 -38.45 18.64 -31.09
CA GLY A 16 -38.51 20.03 -30.62
C GLY A 16 -38.47 20.25 -29.11
N VAL A 17 -37.45 21.01 -28.68
CA VAL A 17 -37.20 21.57 -27.32
C VAL A 17 -36.64 20.55 -26.31
N ARG A 18 -35.32 20.62 -26.10
CA ARG A 18 -34.64 19.91 -25.00
C ARG A 18 -34.82 20.72 -23.70
N GLU A 19 -35.98 20.57 -23.06
CA GLU A 19 -36.03 20.71 -21.61
C GLU A 19 -35.08 19.66 -21.02
N THR A 20 -34.16 20.08 -20.17
CA THR A 20 -33.34 19.17 -19.39
C THR A 20 -34.25 18.55 -18.33
N ALA A 21 -34.99 17.51 -18.69
CA ALA A 21 -35.65 16.67 -17.71
C ALA A 21 -34.58 16.22 -16.70
N ASP A 22 -34.79 16.52 -15.42
CA ASP A 22 -33.89 16.09 -14.34
C ASP A 22 -33.75 14.56 -14.40
N VAL A 23 -32.58 14.08 -14.84
CA VAL A 23 -32.32 12.64 -14.91
C VAL A 23 -31.99 12.17 -13.50
N PHE A 24 -32.99 11.61 -12.83
CA PHE A 24 -32.85 11.04 -11.48
C PHE A 24 -32.13 9.69 -11.48
N TRP A 25 -31.43 9.40 -10.38
CA TRP A 25 -30.79 8.10 -10.16
C TRP A 25 -31.80 7.08 -9.64
N GLU A 26 -32.02 6.01 -10.40
CA GLU A 26 -33.04 5.00 -10.08
C GLU A 26 -32.47 3.60 -9.76
N ILE A 27 -31.19 3.37 -10.03
CA ILE A 27 -30.57 2.06 -9.82
C ILE A 27 -30.41 1.83 -8.31
N GLN A 28 -31.06 0.78 -7.81
CA GLN A 28 -30.92 0.34 -6.41
C GLN A 28 -29.65 -0.51 -6.24
N PRO A 29 -28.99 -0.47 -5.06
CA PRO A 29 -27.90 -1.38 -4.76
C PRO A 29 -28.30 -2.85 -5.00
N GLY A 30 -27.38 -3.63 -5.57
CA GLY A 30 -27.60 -5.04 -5.96
C GLY A 30 -28.17 -5.24 -7.36
N VAL A 31 -28.61 -4.18 -8.04
CA VAL A 31 -29.09 -4.29 -9.42
C VAL A 31 -27.91 -4.47 -10.37
N VAL A 32 -27.97 -5.53 -11.18
CA VAL A 32 -27.05 -5.77 -12.30
C VAL A 32 -27.59 -5.12 -13.56
N ALA A 33 -26.74 -4.36 -14.26
CA ALA A 33 -27.07 -3.75 -15.53
C ALA A 33 -25.89 -3.80 -16.50
N MET A 34 -26.18 -3.65 -17.79
CA MET A 34 -25.14 -3.52 -18.80
C MET A 34 -24.46 -2.15 -18.67
N ARG A 35 -23.12 -2.14 -18.60
CA ARG A 35 -22.33 -0.92 -18.47
C ARG A 35 -22.63 0.11 -19.58
N ARG A 36 -22.92 -0.35 -20.80
CA ARG A 36 -23.29 0.53 -21.92
C ARG A 36 -24.60 1.30 -21.65
N ASP A 37 -25.56 0.70 -20.98
CA ASP A 37 -26.89 1.28 -20.73
C ASP A 37 -26.80 2.30 -19.59
N ILE A 38 -25.99 2.00 -18.57
CA ILE A 38 -25.63 2.97 -17.52
C ILE A 38 -25.00 4.22 -18.15
N HIS A 39 -24.03 4.05 -19.06
CA HIS A 39 -23.42 5.18 -19.74
C HIS A 39 -24.38 5.94 -20.66
N ALA A 40 -25.29 5.25 -21.34
CA ALA A 40 -26.29 5.89 -22.19
C ALA A 40 -27.24 6.79 -21.38
N ARG A 41 -27.64 6.34 -20.18
CA ARG A 41 -28.58 7.07 -19.32
C ARG A 41 -27.90 8.16 -18.48
N TYR A 42 -26.79 7.84 -17.83
CA TYR A 42 -26.16 8.71 -16.83
C TYR A 42 -24.89 9.42 -17.32
N GLY A 43 -24.42 9.12 -18.53
CA GLY A 43 -23.19 9.69 -19.08
C GLY A 43 -21.94 9.01 -18.54
N GLY A 44 -20.89 9.80 -18.24
CA GLY A 44 -19.60 9.27 -17.79
C GLY A 44 -18.69 8.81 -18.94
N ARG A 45 -17.38 8.86 -18.70
CA ARG A 45 -16.36 8.33 -19.63
C ARG A 45 -16.52 6.82 -19.75
N ARG A 46 -16.57 6.31 -21.00
CA ARG A 46 -16.82 4.89 -21.30
C ARG A 46 -15.60 3.97 -21.13
N GLN A 47 -14.40 4.54 -21.12
CA GLN A 47 -13.14 3.81 -20.98
C GLN A 47 -12.52 4.10 -19.60
N GLY A 48 -11.94 3.07 -18.99
CA GLY A 48 -11.28 3.15 -17.67
C GLY A 48 -12.19 2.78 -16.50
N GLY A 49 -11.64 2.83 -15.29
CA GLY A 49 -12.37 2.59 -14.05
C GLY A 49 -13.18 3.80 -13.57
N ILE A 50 -12.75 5.01 -13.90
CA ILE A 50 -13.37 6.26 -13.43
C ILE A 50 -14.05 6.98 -14.60
N GLY A 51 -15.35 7.21 -14.47
CA GLY A 51 -16.21 7.83 -15.47
C GLY A 51 -16.92 9.07 -14.94
N PRO A 52 -16.26 10.23 -14.84
CA PRO A 52 -16.92 11.49 -14.47
C PRO A 52 -17.95 11.87 -15.54
N SER A 53 -19.18 12.17 -15.14
CA SER A 53 -20.24 12.57 -16.06
C SER A 53 -20.28 14.09 -16.26
N ARG A 54 -20.71 14.50 -17.46
CA ARG A 54 -20.99 15.90 -17.83
C ARG A 54 -22.49 16.20 -17.95
N THR A 55 -23.32 15.15 -17.93
CA THR A 55 -24.76 15.25 -18.19
C THR A 55 -25.60 14.97 -16.95
N THR A 56 -25.03 14.32 -15.94
CA THR A 56 -25.67 14.07 -14.65
C THR A 56 -24.65 14.31 -13.52
N PRO A 57 -25.09 14.60 -12.28
CA PRO A 57 -24.20 14.87 -11.15
C PRO A 57 -23.60 13.57 -10.58
N ASN A 58 -22.92 12.78 -11.41
CA ASN A 58 -22.37 11.47 -11.03
C ASN A 58 -20.92 11.32 -11.48
N VAL A 59 -20.13 10.62 -10.66
CA VAL A 59 -18.86 10.01 -11.06
C VAL A 59 -19.06 8.50 -10.97
N LEU A 60 -19.05 7.82 -12.11
CA LEU A 60 -19.23 6.37 -12.16
C LEU A 60 -17.87 5.70 -11.88
N ILE A 61 -17.81 4.82 -10.89
CA ILE A 61 -16.58 4.11 -10.51
C ILE A 61 -16.82 2.61 -10.72
N PHE A 62 -15.93 1.97 -11.47
CA PHE A 62 -16.01 0.55 -11.78
C PHE A 62 -14.81 -0.18 -11.19
N VAL A 63 -15.09 -1.19 -10.37
CA VAL A 63 -14.10 -2.07 -9.76
C VAL A 63 -14.17 -3.48 -10.32
N ASN A 64 -13.01 -4.09 -10.52
CA ASN A 64 -12.86 -5.51 -10.81
C ASN A 64 -11.60 -5.99 -10.08
N PRO A 65 -11.72 -6.49 -8.82
CA PRO A 65 -10.55 -6.81 -8.00
C PRO A 65 -9.62 -7.85 -8.62
N GLU A 66 -10.17 -8.82 -9.36
CA GLU A 66 -9.37 -9.85 -10.03
C GLU A 66 -8.52 -9.29 -11.16
N ARG A 67 -9.14 -8.52 -12.07
CA ARG A 67 -8.43 -7.91 -13.21
C ARG A 67 -7.55 -6.73 -12.79
N GLY A 68 -7.93 -6.02 -11.74
CA GLY A 68 -7.20 -4.87 -11.21
C GLY A 68 -5.78 -5.23 -10.77
N ARG A 69 -5.58 -6.43 -10.21
CA ARG A 69 -4.25 -6.89 -9.75
C ARG A 69 -3.19 -6.87 -10.85
N ALA A 70 -3.56 -7.14 -12.10
CA ALA A 70 -2.63 -7.07 -13.23
C ALA A 70 -2.08 -5.66 -13.51
N HIS A 71 -2.72 -4.63 -12.96
CA HIS A 71 -2.37 -3.22 -13.07
C HIS A 71 -1.81 -2.61 -11.76
N GLY A 72 -1.60 -3.45 -10.74
CA GLY A 72 -1.25 -3.00 -9.39
C GLY A 72 -2.41 -2.35 -8.65
N TYR A 73 -3.66 -2.63 -9.03
CA TYR A 73 -4.84 -2.10 -8.33
C TYR A 73 -5.32 -3.09 -7.28
N PHE A 74 -5.31 -2.63 -6.03
CA PHE A 74 -5.68 -3.41 -4.85
C PHE A 74 -6.89 -2.73 -4.21
N ASP A 75 -8.05 -2.94 -4.82
CA ASP A 75 -9.31 -2.36 -4.37
C ASP A 75 -10.00 -3.29 -3.36
N GLY A 76 -10.59 -2.74 -2.30
CA GLY A 76 -11.32 -3.54 -1.33
C GLY A 76 -11.74 -2.80 -0.06
N TRP A 77 -12.48 -3.49 0.80
CA TRP A 77 -12.93 -3.00 2.09
C TRP A 77 -11.81 -3.04 3.12
N GLY A 78 -11.59 -1.90 3.78
CA GLY A 78 -10.72 -1.76 4.94
C GLY A 78 -11.41 -2.12 6.25
N ASP A 79 -10.61 -2.32 7.29
CA ASP A 79 -11.08 -2.46 8.67
C ASP A 79 -11.65 -1.14 9.24
N ASP A 80 -11.34 -0.01 8.60
CA ASP A 80 -11.86 1.32 8.92
C ASP A 80 -13.27 1.60 8.37
N GLY A 81 -13.88 0.61 7.72
CA GLY A 81 -15.21 0.71 7.10
C GLY A 81 -15.24 1.51 5.80
N CYS A 82 -14.08 1.92 5.28
CA CYS A 82 -13.99 2.53 3.95
C CYS A 82 -13.79 1.46 2.87
N PHE A 83 -14.31 1.73 1.68
CA PHE A 83 -13.89 1.05 0.47
C PHE A 83 -12.68 1.78 -0.12
N HIS A 84 -11.54 1.12 -0.13
CA HIS A 84 -10.29 1.65 -0.67
C HIS A 84 -10.25 1.38 -2.17
N TYR A 85 -10.12 2.45 -2.95
CA TYR A 85 -10.14 2.40 -4.41
C TYR A 85 -8.85 2.98 -4.98
N THR A 86 -8.17 2.20 -5.82
CA THR A 86 -6.95 2.61 -6.49
C THR A 86 -7.27 3.59 -7.62
N GLY A 87 -6.56 4.72 -7.67
CA GLY A 87 -6.72 5.74 -8.69
C GLY A 87 -6.42 5.24 -10.10
N GLU A 88 -6.81 6.03 -11.10
CA GLU A 88 -6.50 5.75 -12.50
C GLU A 88 -5.07 6.15 -12.89
N GLY A 89 -4.57 5.51 -13.94
CA GLY A 89 -3.22 5.64 -14.47
C GLY A 89 -2.51 4.30 -14.35
N GLN A 90 -1.97 3.77 -15.45
CA GLN A 90 -1.40 2.41 -15.55
C GLN A 90 0.13 2.37 -15.66
N LEU A 91 0.75 3.51 -15.99
CA LEU A 91 2.18 3.70 -16.19
C LEU A 91 2.60 4.97 -15.43
N GLY A 92 3.79 4.95 -14.83
CA GLY A 92 4.34 6.03 -14.01
C GLY A 92 3.52 6.33 -12.75
N ASP A 93 4.07 7.21 -11.92
CA ASP A 93 3.41 7.71 -10.73
C ASP A 93 2.05 8.33 -11.06
N GLN A 94 1.02 7.87 -10.36
CA GLN A 94 -0.32 8.39 -10.55
C GLN A 94 -0.40 9.86 -10.14
N GLN A 95 -1.13 10.63 -10.94
CA GLN A 95 -1.30 12.06 -10.75
C GLN A 95 -2.73 12.37 -10.30
N MET A 96 -2.89 13.37 -9.45
CA MET A 96 -4.20 13.87 -9.02
C MET A 96 -4.85 14.74 -10.11
N THR A 97 -5.12 14.13 -11.27
CA THR A 97 -5.68 14.78 -12.46
C THR A 97 -6.86 13.96 -13.00
N GLN A 98 -7.63 14.53 -13.93
CA GLN A 98 -8.71 13.83 -14.65
C GLN A 98 -9.68 13.07 -13.70
N GLY A 99 -9.81 11.75 -13.83
CA GLY A 99 -10.70 10.92 -13.01
C GLY A 99 -10.34 10.96 -11.53
N ASN A 100 -9.05 10.95 -11.19
CA ASN A 100 -8.59 11.05 -9.80
C ASN A 100 -9.05 12.38 -9.17
N LEU A 101 -8.89 13.49 -9.89
CA LEU A 101 -9.36 14.79 -9.44
C LEU A 101 -10.90 14.85 -9.34
N ALA A 102 -11.59 14.15 -10.22
CA ALA A 102 -13.05 14.08 -10.19
C ALA A 102 -13.59 13.32 -8.98
N ILE A 103 -12.91 12.27 -8.52
CA ILE A 103 -13.18 11.61 -7.25
C ILE A 103 -12.92 12.60 -6.11
N LEU A 104 -11.72 13.18 -6.01
CA LEU A 104 -11.35 14.05 -4.90
C LEU A 104 -12.32 15.24 -4.72
N ARG A 105 -12.71 15.90 -5.82
CA ARG A 105 -13.56 17.09 -5.81
C ARG A 105 -15.05 16.79 -5.98
N HIS A 106 -15.49 15.55 -5.80
CA HIS A 106 -16.88 15.19 -6.08
C HIS A 106 -17.87 15.99 -5.22
N ARG A 107 -17.59 16.17 -3.92
CA ARG A 107 -18.44 16.95 -2.99
C ARG A 107 -18.52 18.42 -3.40
N GLU A 108 -17.37 19.04 -3.66
CA GLU A 108 -17.28 20.45 -4.11
C GLU A 108 -18.09 20.70 -5.39
N GLN A 109 -18.18 19.68 -6.26
CA GLN A 109 -18.89 19.76 -7.53
C GLN A 109 -20.33 19.24 -7.46
N GLY A 110 -20.83 18.90 -6.26
CA GLY A 110 -22.18 18.40 -6.07
C GLY A 110 -22.45 17.08 -6.79
N ARG A 111 -21.45 16.19 -6.91
CA ARG A 111 -21.56 14.90 -7.61
C ARG A 111 -21.49 13.74 -6.63
N THR A 112 -22.29 12.70 -6.85
CA THR A 112 -22.23 11.44 -6.10
C THR A 112 -21.23 10.47 -6.75
N LEU A 113 -20.44 9.76 -5.94
CA LEU A 113 -19.64 8.63 -6.44
C LEU A 113 -20.54 7.39 -6.50
N ARG A 114 -20.66 6.81 -7.69
CA ARG A 114 -21.51 5.64 -7.93
C ARG A 114 -20.62 4.44 -8.18
N LEU A 115 -20.46 3.59 -7.17
CA LEU A 115 -19.57 2.45 -7.25
C LEU A 115 -20.28 1.23 -7.85
N PHE A 116 -19.60 0.54 -8.76
CA PHE A 116 -20.07 -0.66 -9.43
C PHE A 116 -18.98 -1.72 -9.42
N ARG A 117 -19.35 -2.99 -9.20
CA ARG A 117 -18.43 -4.11 -9.45
C ARG A 117 -18.74 -4.82 -10.76
N ALA A 118 -17.70 -5.26 -11.45
CA ALA A 118 -17.87 -6.14 -12.60
C ALA A 118 -18.38 -7.53 -12.15
N VAL A 119 -19.39 -8.03 -12.85
CA VAL A 119 -19.94 -9.38 -12.70
C VAL A 119 -20.05 -10.03 -14.08
N GLN A 120 -20.35 -11.32 -14.15
CA GLN A 120 -20.41 -12.06 -15.42
C GLN A 120 -21.35 -11.42 -16.45
N GLU A 121 -22.51 -10.90 -16.01
CA GLU A 121 -23.55 -10.35 -16.88
C GLU A 121 -23.62 -8.81 -16.88
N GLY A 122 -22.49 -8.14 -16.61
CA GLY A 122 -22.40 -6.68 -16.66
C GLY A 122 -21.75 -6.08 -15.43
N VAL A 123 -22.43 -5.13 -14.81
CA VAL A 123 -21.95 -4.47 -13.59
C VAL A 123 -23.07 -4.37 -12.57
N GLU A 124 -22.77 -4.72 -11.33
CA GLU A 124 -23.69 -4.60 -10.20
C GLU A 124 -23.46 -3.27 -9.50
N TYR A 125 -24.54 -2.52 -9.27
CA TYR A 125 -24.46 -1.27 -8.52
C TYR A 125 -24.27 -1.57 -7.03
N LEU A 126 -23.18 -1.05 -6.46
CA LEU A 126 -22.86 -1.26 -5.05
C LEU A 126 -23.48 -0.20 -4.15
N GLY A 127 -23.65 1.02 -4.64
CA GLY A 127 -24.28 2.09 -3.88
C GLY A 127 -23.60 3.45 -4.05
N PRO A 128 -24.11 4.46 -3.34
CA PRO A 128 -23.52 5.79 -3.32
C PRO A 128 -22.37 5.85 -2.30
N PHE A 129 -21.31 6.56 -2.67
CA PHE A 129 -20.13 6.75 -1.84
C PHE A 129 -19.70 8.21 -1.87
N GLU A 130 -18.93 8.57 -0.84
CA GLU A 130 -18.20 9.83 -0.76
C GLU A 130 -16.76 9.60 -0.31
N VAL A 131 -15.85 10.51 -0.64
CA VAL A 131 -14.50 10.50 -0.07
C VAL A 131 -14.56 10.75 1.43
N ASP A 132 -13.75 10.02 2.20
CA ASP A 132 -13.60 10.26 3.63
C ASP A 132 -13.14 11.70 3.88
N PRO A 133 -13.88 12.49 4.69
CA PRO A 133 -13.59 13.91 4.85
C PRO A 133 -12.30 14.17 5.64
N ASP A 134 -11.92 13.28 6.55
CA ASP A 134 -10.77 13.46 7.43
C ASP A 134 -9.46 13.09 6.74
N ARG A 135 -9.47 12.00 5.97
CA ARG A 135 -8.33 11.53 5.18
C ARG A 135 -8.85 10.91 3.87
N PRO A 136 -9.06 11.73 2.82
CA PRO A 136 -9.74 11.30 1.58
C PRO A 136 -8.92 10.31 0.75
N TRP A 137 -7.59 10.34 0.86
CA TRP A 137 -6.69 9.45 0.13
C TRP A 137 -5.32 9.37 0.80
N TYR A 138 -4.51 8.42 0.35
CA TYR A 138 -3.08 8.28 0.65
C TYR A 138 -2.35 7.69 -0.57
N THR A 139 -1.03 7.63 -0.52
CA THR A 139 -0.22 6.96 -1.55
C THR A 139 0.23 5.58 -1.10
N SER A 140 0.35 4.65 -2.03
CA SER A 140 0.98 3.34 -1.82
C SER A 140 1.90 3.03 -3.00
N GLU A 141 2.71 1.98 -2.89
CA GLU A 141 3.45 1.43 -4.02
C GLU A 141 2.73 0.24 -4.63
N ALA A 142 2.70 0.19 -5.96
CA ALA A 142 2.24 -0.97 -6.72
C ALA A 142 3.02 -1.10 -8.02
N PRO A 143 3.15 -2.30 -8.59
CA PRO A 143 3.76 -2.47 -9.90
C PRO A 143 2.92 -1.81 -11.00
N GLU A 144 3.58 -1.39 -12.07
CA GLU A 144 2.91 -1.07 -13.32
C GLU A 144 2.21 -2.29 -13.93
N THR A 145 1.41 -2.03 -14.96
CA THR A 145 0.70 -3.07 -15.71
C THR A 145 1.65 -4.16 -16.20
N GLY A 146 1.29 -5.42 -15.96
CA GLY A 146 2.09 -6.57 -16.39
C GLY A 146 3.28 -6.89 -15.50
N GLY A 147 3.36 -6.31 -14.28
CA GLY A 147 4.49 -6.51 -13.38
C GLY A 147 5.69 -5.63 -13.70
N GLY A 148 5.45 -4.45 -14.28
CA GLY A 148 6.49 -3.46 -14.55
C GLY A 148 7.03 -2.82 -13.25
N PRO A 149 7.86 -1.76 -13.39
CA PRO A 149 8.47 -1.08 -12.24
C PRO A 149 7.44 -0.68 -11.18
N LEU A 150 7.90 -0.62 -9.92
CA LEU A 150 7.09 -0.02 -8.85
C LEU A 150 6.86 1.46 -9.13
N ARG A 151 5.69 1.93 -8.73
CA ARG A 151 5.26 3.31 -8.86
C ARG A 151 4.36 3.70 -7.70
N THR A 152 4.21 5.00 -7.52
CA THR A 152 3.28 5.59 -6.58
C THR A 152 1.85 5.52 -7.14
N VAL A 153 0.94 4.90 -6.39
CA VAL A 153 -0.50 4.87 -6.68
C VAL A 153 -1.26 5.66 -5.63
N ILE A 154 -2.37 6.28 -6.05
CA ILE A 154 -3.30 6.98 -5.17
C ILE A 154 -4.33 5.96 -4.68
N MET A 155 -4.58 5.91 -3.38
CA MET A 155 -5.61 5.09 -2.76
C MET A 155 -6.66 6.00 -2.14
N PHE A 156 -7.86 6.05 -2.74
CA PHE A 156 -8.99 6.80 -2.22
C PHE A 156 -9.71 6.02 -1.12
N ARG A 157 -10.07 6.68 -0.03
CA ARG A 157 -10.89 6.12 1.05
C ARG A 157 -12.34 6.54 0.82
N LEU A 158 -13.20 5.61 0.43
CA LEU A 158 -14.59 5.88 0.08
C LEU A 158 -15.55 5.36 1.16
N ARG A 159 -16.31 6.26 1.78
CA ARG A 159 -17.34 5.91 2.77
C ARG A 159 -18.70 5.74 2.08
N PRO A 160 -19.54 4.78 2.51
CA PRO A 160 -20.92 4.71 2.08
C PRO A 160 -21.71 6.00 2.39
N GLU A 161 -22.42 6.54 1.40
CA GLU A 161 -23.33 7.69 1.53
C GLU A 161 -24.80 7.21 1.52
N GLY A 162 -25.08 6.08 2.18
CA GLY A 162 -26.39 5.43 2.18
C GLY A 162 -26.33 3.90 2.10
N PRO A 163 -27.44 3.24 1.72
CA PRO A 163 -27.47 1.79 1.57
C PRO A 163 -26.47 1.31 0.51
N VAL A 164 -25.70 0.29 0.85
CA VAL A 164 -24.76 -0.37 -0.05
C VAL A 164 -25.05 -1.86 -0.13
N GLN A 165 -24.83 -2.44 -1.30
CA GLN A 165 -24.83 -3.88 -1.51
C GLN A 165 -23.50 -4.45 -1.00
N PRO A 166 -23.51 -5.34 0.00
CA PRO A 166 -22.30 -6.01 0.45
C PRO A 166 -21.70 -6.85 -0.67
N PHE A 167 -20.37 -6.84 -0.74
CA PHE A 167 -19.64 -7.79 -1.54
C PHE A 167 -18.29 -8.09 -0.89
N ASP A 168 -17.85 -9.33 -1.04
CA ASP A 168 -16.62 -9.79 -0.42
C ASP A 168 -15.41 -9.36 -1.26
N ALA A 169 -14.66 -8.40 -0.73
CA ALA A 169 -13.39 -7.93 -1.29
C ALA A 169 -12.56 -7.31 -0.16
N PRO A 170 -12.13 -8.09 0.84
CA PRO A 170 -11.37 -7.56 1.96
C PRO A 170 -9.98 -7.15 1.50
N LEU A 171 -9.51 -6.00 1.97
CA LEU A 171 -8.09 -5.70 1.90
C LEU A 171 -7.35 -6.41 3.04
N PRO A 172 -6.26 -7.14 2.75
CA PRO A 172 -5.48 -7.81 3.78
C PRO A 172 -4.93 -6.86 4.85
N ALA A 173 -4.65 -5.62 4.44
CA ALA A 173 -4.20 -4.55 5.31
C ALA A 173 -4.72 -3.22 4.78
N THR A 174 -5.08 -2.34 5.69
CA THR A 174 -5.36 -0.93 5.42
C THR A 174 -4.46 -0.07 6.30
N PRO A 175 -4.05 1.13 5.82
CA PRO A 175 -3.15 1.96 6.58
C PRO A 175 -3.90 2.54 7.78
N THR A 176 -3.54 2.06 8.95
CA THR A 176 -4.14 2.48 10.22
C THR A 176 -3.54 3.82 10.66
N ALA A 177 -4.35 4.61 11.38
CA ALA A 177 -3.90 5.91 11.90
C ALA A 177 -2.82 5.79 12.98
N ALA A 178 -2.75 4.63 13.65
CA ALA A 178 -1.75 4.33 14.67
C ALA A 178 -0.79 3.27 14.16
N GLY A 179 0.51 3.53 14.28
CA GLY A 179 1.52 2.52 13.99
C GLY A 179 1.51 1.41 15.02
N ARG A 180 2.00 0.23 14.64
CA ARG A 180 2.13 -0.92 15.53
C ARG A 180 3.52 -1.52 15.43
N VAL A 181 4.14 -1.79 16.56
CA VAL A 181 5.41 -2.51 16.64
C VAL A 181 5.21 -3.78 17.44
N THR A 182 5.60 -4.92 16.88
CA THR A 182 5.51 -6.22 17.54
C THR A 182 6.86 -6.92 17.50
N SER A 183 7.20 -7.62 18.58
CA SER A 183 8.35 -8.52 18.62
C SER A 183 7.93 -9.89 18.07
N ILE A 184 8.68 -10.39 17.10
CA ILE A 184 8.50 -11.73 16.52
C ILE A 184 9.82 -12.52 16.57
N PRO A 185 9.79 -13.86 16.53
CA PRO A 185 11.00 -14.67 16.43
C PRO A 185 11.84 -14.29 15.20
N VAL A 186 13.17 -14.39 15.31
CA VAL A 186 14.10 -14.07 14.21
C VAL A 186 13.84 -14.98 13.00
N GLU A 187 13.42 -16.21 13.26
CA GLU A 187 13.23 -17.29 12.30
C GLU A 187 11.92 -17.20 11.49
N ALA A 188 10.98 -16.32 11.88
CA ALA A 188 9.68 -16.18 11.20
C ALA A 188 9.77 -15.62 9.75
N SER A 189 10.96 -15.21 9.30
CA SER A 189 11.17 -14.41 8.08
C SER A 189 11.03 -15.13 6.75
N ASN A 190 11.28 -16.44 6.67
CA ASN A 190 11.53 -17.05 5.37
C ASN A 190 10.27 -17.20 4.50
N THR A 191 9.08 -16.94 5.05
CA THR A 191 7.81 -17.11 4.32
C THR A 191 7.07 -15.79 4.11
N GLU A 192 7.12 -14.85 5.05
CA GLU A 192 6.33 -13.60 4.98
C GLU A 192 6.97 -12.50 4.13
N GLN A 193 8.31 -12.35 4.15
CA GLN A 193 9.01 -11.39 3.29
C GLN A 193 8.99 -11.82 1.81
N TYR A 194 8.95 -13.13 1.56
CA TYR A 194 8.85 -13.74 0.22
C TYR A 194 7.44 -13.65 -0.37
N GLY A 195 6.39 -13.65 0.45
CA GLY A 195 5.02 -13.55 -0.04
C GLY A 195 4.67 -12.21 -0.70
N MET A 196 5.45 -11.15 -0.43
CA MET A 196 5.16 -9.79 -0.91
C MET A 196 6.09 -9.29 -2.03
N ILE A 197 7.26 -9.89 -2.25
CA ILE A 197 8.25 -9.47 -3.27
C ILE A 197 8.33 -10.50 -4.40
N GLY A 198 7.19 -10.99 -4.87
CA GLY A 198 7.13 -11.90 -6.03
C GLY A 198 8.03 -13.16 -5.93
N PRO A 199 8.15 -13.94 -7.01
CA PRO A 199 8.84 -15.22 -7.02
C PRO A 199 10.32 -15.12 -7.46
N GLU A 200 11.04 -14.04 -7.13
CA GLU A 200 12.46 -13.95 -7.48
C GLU A 200 13.35 -14.72 -6.49
N GLU A 201 14.30 -15.49 -7.01
CA GLU A 201 15.28 -16.18 -6.17
C GLU A 201 16.09 -15.18 -5.33
N PRO A 202 16.35 -15.50 -4.04
CA PRO A 202 17.12 -14.60 -3.19
C PRO A 202 18.52 -14.39 -3.73
N THR A 203 18.92 -13.13 -3.82
CA THR A 203 20.27 -12.73 -4.25
C THR A 203 21.36 -13.30 -3.32
N THR A 204 22.58 -13.42 -3.84
CA THR A 204 23.75 -13.84 -3.04
C THR A 204 23.97 -12.94 -1.82
N ALA A 205 23.66 -11.65 -1.92
CA ALA A 205 23.76 -10.71 -0.80
C ALA A 205 22.75 -11.04 0.32
N PHE A 206 21.49 -11.30 -0.05
CA PHE A 206 20.45 -11.70 0.91
C PHE A 206 20.83 -12.97 1.68
N ARG A 207 21.37 -13.98 0.98
CA ARG A 207 21.83 -15.23 1.63
C ARG A 207 22.96 -14.99 2.63
N ARG A 208 23.88 -14.06 2.33
CA ARG A 208 24.97 -13.68 3.25
C ARG A 208 24.44 -12.93 4.47
N GLU A 209 23.48 -12.03 4.29
CA GLU A 209 22.83 -11.29 5.37
C GLU A 209 22.10 -12.24 6.32
N ALA A 210 21.27 -13.14 5.78
CA ALA A 210 20.58 -14.14 6.58
C ALA A 210 21.55 -15.00 7.41
N ALA A 211 22.65 -15.47 6.80
CA ALA A 211 23.67 -16.24 7.52
C ALA A 211 24.39 -15.41 8.60
N LEU A 212 24.62 -14.12 8.35
CA LEU A 212 25.25 -13.20 9.30
C LEU A 212 24.34 -12.94 10.50
N VAL A 213 23.05 -12.67 10.26
CA VAL A 213 22.02 -12.49 11.29
C VAL A 213 21.92 -13.74 12.15
N GLN A 214 21.81 -14.92 11.53
CA GLN A 214 21.72 -16.18 12.27
C GLN A 214 22.96 -16.41 13.17
N SER A 215 24.15 -16.26 12.60
CA SER A 215 25.41 -16.49 13.34
C SER A 215 25.58 -15.51 14.50
N TYR A 216 25.16 -14.25 14.35
CA TYR A 216 25.25 -13.27 15.43
C TYR A 216 24.16 -13.46 16.48
N ALA A 217 22.94 -13.80 16.08
CA ALA A 217 21.86 -14.15 17.01
C ALA A 217 22.23 -15.35 17.89
N GLU A 218 22.84 -16.40 17.31
CA GLU A 218 23.36 -17.55 18.06
C GLU A 218 24.45 -17.14 19.07
N HIS A 219 25.37 -16.26 18.66
CA HIS A 219 26.39 -15.72 19.55
C HIS A 219 25.78 -14.94 20.73
N LEU A 220 24.85 -14.00 20.47
CA LEU A 220 24.16 -13.25 21.52
C LEU A 220 23.38 -14.17 22.47
N ARG A 221 22.67 -15.17 21.94
CA ARG A 221 21.98 -16.19 22.75
C ARG A 221 22.94 -16.99 23.62
N SER A 222 24.13 -17.32 23.11
CA SER A 222 25.18 -18.02 23.90
C SER A 222 25.70 -17.18 25.06
N LEU A 223 25.60 -15.85 24.96
CA LEU A 223 25.90 -14.90 26.03
C LEU A 223 24.70 -14.66 26.97
N GLY A 224 23.57 -15.33 26.74
CA GLY A 224 22.36 -15.20 27.55
C GLY A 224 21.45 -14.03 27.18
N HIS A 225 21.64 -13.42 26.01
CA HIS A 225 20.81 -12.30 25.56
C HIS A 225 19.48 -12.79 24.97
N GLU A 226 18.42 -12.00 25.20
CA GLU A 226 17.13 -12.17 24.57
C GLU A 226 17.10 -11.43 23.23
N VAL A 227 17.02 -12.19 22.14
CA VAL A 227 17.01 -11.65 20.78
C VAL A 227 15.71 -11.96 20.05
N CYS A 228 15.16 -10.94 19.39
CA CYS A 228 14.00 -11.04 18.52
C CYS A 228 14.22 -10.19 17.27
N ARG A 229 13.19 -10.01 16.45
CA ARG A 229 13.14 -8.89 15.50
C ARG A 229 11.85 -8.10 15.70
N LYS A 230 11.78 -6.89 15.15
CA LYS A 230 10.59 -6.05 15.18
C LYS A 230 9.89 -6.10 13.83
N GLN A 231 8.58 -6.37 13.86
CA GLN A 231 7.67 -6.05 12.77
C GLN A 231 7.04 -4.70 13.09
N ILE A 232 7.32 -3.71 12.23
CA ILE A 232 6.88 -2.33 12.36
C ILE A 232 5.86 -2.08 11.25
N VAL A 233 4.64 -1.70 11.62
CA VAL A 233 3.65 -1.15 10.71
C VAL A 233 3.60 0.34 10.99
N PRO A 234 4.23 1.19 10.16
CA PRO A 234 4.16 2.63 10.36
C PRO A 234 2.72 3.13 10.27
N PRO A 235 2.36 4.22 10.99
CA PRO A 235 1.08 4.87 10.79
C PRO A 235 0.94 5.24 9.32
N ASN A 236 -0.25 5.04 8.77
CA ASN A 236 -0.60 5.41 7.40
C ASN A 236 0.10 4.62 6.29
N GLU A 237 0.88 3.59 6.62
CA GLU A 237 1.52 2.68 5.68
C GLU A 237 0.86 1.30 5.71
N MET A 238 0.83 0.60 4.56
CA MET A 238 0.29 -0.76 4.49
C MET A 238 1.36 -1.84 4.59
N ARG A 239 2.58 -1.55 4.15
CA ARG A 239 3.66 -2.54 4.11
C ARG A 239 4.41 -2.54 5.44
N PRO A 240 4.40 -3.65 6.20
CA PRO A 240 5.24 -3.76 7.38
C PRO A 240 6.72 -3.70 6.99
N LEU A 241 7.49 -2.98 7.79
CA LEU A 241 8.94 -3.03 7.83
C LEU A 241 9.34 -4.13 8.81
N PHE A 242 10.42 -4.83 8.51
CA PHE A 242 10.96 -5.83 9.41
C PHE A 242 12.44 -5.54 9.65
N THR A 243 12.83 -5.43 10.91
CA THR A 243 14.24 -5.27 11.30
C THR A 243 14.96 -6.61 11.17
N ASP A 244 16.29 -6.62 11.01
CA ASP A 244 17.03 -7.88 10.98
C ASP A 244 17.11 -8.54 12.37
N LEU A 245 17.57 -7.78 13.37
CA LEU A 245 17.74 -8.29 14.73
C LEU A 245 17.55 -7.17 15.75
N TYR A 246 17.01 -7.52 16.91
CA TYR A 246 16.84 -6.67 18.07
C TYR A 246 17.25 -7.44 19.31
N ASP A 247 18.24 -6.92 20.02
CA ASP A 247 18.69 -7.43 21.30
C ASP A 247 17.96 -6.67 22.42
N ALA A 248 16.98 -7.34 23.03
CA ALA A 248 16.15 -6.77 24.07
C ALA A 248 16.91 -6.60 25.39
N THR A 249 17.94 -7.42 25.63
CA THR A 249 18.79 -7.32 26.82
C THR A 249 19.67 -6.07 26.77
N ALA A 250 20.27 -5.79 25.62
CA ALA A 250 21.16 -4.65 25.44
C ALA A 250 20.45 -3.38 24.95
N GLY A 251 19.18 -3.46 24.54
CA GLY A 251 18.44 -2.37 23.90
C GLY A 251 19.09 -1.95 22.58
N GLU A 252 19.54 -2.92 21.78
CA GLU A 252 20.26 -2.70 20.53
C GLU A 252 19.44 -3.12 19.32
N LEU A 253 19.31 -2.20 18.37
CA LEU A 253 18.73 -2.45 17.06
C LEU A 253 19.87 -2.72 16.07
N ILE A 254 19.83 -3.90 15.44
CA ILE A 254 20.92 -4.42 14.63
C ILE A 254 20.45 -4.63 13.20
N GLU A 255 21.17 -4.05 12.24
CA GLU A 255 20.94 -4.21 10.80
C GLU A 255 22.15 -4.89 10.17
N ALA A 256 21.93 -5.96 9.41
CA ALA A 256 22.97 -6.73 8.77
C ALA A 256 23.20 -6.28 7.33
N LYS A 257 24.47 -6.27 6.91
CA LYS A 257 24.86 -6.07 5.52
C LYS A 257 25.91 -7.10 5.12
N GLY A 258 25.64 -7.82 4.02
CA GLY A 258 26.49 -8.91 3.54
C GLY A 258 27.79 -8.46 2.85
N THR A 259 28.09 -7.17 2.91
CA THR A 259 29.27 -6.52 2.33
C THR A 259 29.52 -5.18 3.04
N SER A 260 30.77 -4.74 3.07
CA SER A 260 31.22 -3.47 3.67
C SER A 260 31.43 -2.34 2.65
N THR A 261 30.75 -2.38 1.50
CA THR A 261 30.81 -1.29 0.50
C THR A 261 30.11 -0.03 1.02
N ARG A 262 30.48 1.15 0.49
CA ARG A 262 29.89 2.41 0.95
C ARG A 262 28.37 2.42 0.77
N GLU A 263 27.90 1.86 -0.33
CA GLU A 263 26.48 1.76 -0.68
C GLU A 263 25.72 0.93 0.35
N ALA A 264 26.25 -0.24 0.73
CA ALA A 264 25.64 -1.11 1.72
C ALA A 264 25.63 -0.48 3.12
N ILE A 265 26.74 0.15 3.53
CA ILE A 265 26.82 0.86 4.82
C ILE A 265 25.80 2.00 4.87
N ARG A 266 25.69 2.82 3.81
CA ARG A 266 24.70 3.91 3.75
C ARG A 266 23.27 3.39 3.81
N MET A 267 22.98 2.28 3.12
CA MET A 267 21.67 1.64 3.17
C MET A 267 21.34 1.18 4.59
N GLY A 268 22.27 0.47 5.24
CA GLY A 268 22.07 0.00 6.61
C GLY A 268 21.90 1.12 7.63
N ILE A 269 22.65 2.22 7.51
CA ILE A 269 22.43 3.43 8.32
C ILE A 269 21.01 3.98 8.11
N GLY A 270 20.57 4.10 6.84
CA GLY A 270 19.23 4.60 6.52
C GLY A 270 18.12 3.73 7.13
N GLN A 271 18.25 2.41 7.03
CA GLN A 271 17.32 1.47 7.63
C GLN A 271 17.29 1.56 9.16
N LEU A 272 18.46 1.60 9.82
CA LEU A 272 18.56 1.76 11.27
C LEU A 272 17.89 3.04 11.76
N LEU A 273 18.16 4.17 11.12
CA LEU A 273 17.58 5.47 11.47
C LEU A 273 16.07 5.51 11.19
N ASP A 274 15.59 4.84 10.15
CA ASP A 274 14.16 4.74 9.88
C ASP A 274 13.44 3.91 10.97
N TYR A 275 13.95 2.72 11.26
CA TYR A 275 13.35 1.81 12.23
C TYR A 275 13.37 2.37 13.67
N GLN A 276 14.42 3.10 14.05
CA GLN A 276 14.57 3.70 15.38
C GLN A 276 13.37 4.58 15.77
N ARG A 277 12.76 5.26 14.80
CA ARG A 277 11.62 6.18 14.99
C ARG A 277 10.41 5.53 15.66
N PHE A 278 10.31 4.20 15.59
CA PHE A 278 9.14 3.45 16.03
C PHE A 278 9.39 2.65 17.33
N ILE A 279 10.62 2.63 17.84
CA ILE A 279 10.99 1.79 18.99
C ILE A 279 11.22 2.69 20.21
N ASP A 280 10.47 2.43 21.28
CA ASP A 280 10.58 3.11 22.57
C ASP A 280 10.88 2.09 23.69
N PRO A 281 11.88 2.31 24.56
CA PRO A 281 12.86 3.41 24.52
C PRO A 281 13.75 3.36 23.27
N SER A 282 14.27 4.53 22.88
CA SER A 282 15.13 4.66 21.69
C SER A 282 16.33 3.70 21.77
N PRO A 283 16.49 2.77 20.80
CA PRO A 283 17.54 1.78 20.84
C PRO A 283 18.89 2.36 20.44
N ARG A 284 19.96 1.70 20.89
CA ARG A 284 21.31 1.90 20.36
C ARG A 284 21.42 1.22 19.00
N LEU A 285 22.04 1.88 18.04
CA LEU A 285 22.08 1.41 16.65
C LEU A 285 23.39 0.66 16.38
N VAL A 286 23.27 -0.51 15.76
CA VAL A 286 24.40 -1.39 15.44
C VAL A 286 24.31 -1.86 14.00
N LEU A 287 25.36 -1.61 13.23
CA LEU A 287 25.52 -2.17 11.90
C LEU A 287 26.38 -3.44 11.98
N LEU A 288 25.84 -4.56 11.52
CA LEU A 288 26.50 -5.85 11.50
C LEU A 288 27.01 -6.17 10.09
N VAL A 289 28.31 -6.40 9.95
CA VAL A 289 28.95 -6.65 8.65
C VAL A 289 29.88 -7.86 8.66
N ASP A 290 30.16 -8.40 7.47
CA ASP A 290 30.96 -9.61 7.30
C ASP A 290 32.47 -9.44 7.58
N SER A 291 32.96 -8.20 7.51
CA SER A 291 34.38 -7.86 7.56
C SER A 291 34.57 -6.43 8.05
N LYS A 292 35.77 -6.10 8.56
CA LYS A 292 36.03 -4.77 9.11
C LYS A 292 35.92 -3.68 8.02
N PRO A 293 35.05 -2.67 8.17
CA PRO A 293 34.99 -1.57 7.21
C PRO A 293 36.25 -0.70 7.24
N ARG A 294 36.47 0.01 6.13
CA ARG A 294 37.55 1.00 6.03
C ARG A 294 37.36 2.13 7.06
N PRO A 295 38.43 2.77 7.55
CA PRO A 295 38.34 3.81 8.59
C PRO A 295 37.35 4.93 8.30
N ASP A 296 37.27 5.37 7.04
CA ASP A 296 36.29 6.38 6.60
C ASP A 296 34.82 5.95 6.85
N LEU A 297 34.49 4.68 6.59
CA LEU A 297 33.12 4.18 6.79
C LEU A 297 32.80 3.97 8.27
N LEU A 298 33.80 3.62 9.09
CA LEU A 298 33.66 3.60 10.55
C LEU A 298 33.41 5.02 11.09
N HIS A 299 34.11 6.02 10.55
CA HIS A 299 33.87 7.42 10.90
C HIS A 299 32.46 7.86 10.50
N LEU A 300 32.00 7.55 9.29
CA LEU A 300 30.62 7.81 8.85
C LEU A 300 29.57 7.22 9.82
N CYS A 301 29.74 5.97 10.27
CA CYS A 301 28.82 5.38 11.24
C CYS A 301 28.85 6.15 12.58
N SER A 302 30.04 6.53 13.05
CA SER A 302 30.18 7.30 14.30
C SER A 302 29.54 8.70 14.25
N THR A 303 29.49 9.36 13.07
CA THR A 303 28.86 10.69 12.95
C THR A 303 27.33 10.66 13.12
N VAL A 304 26.73 9.47 13.14
CA VAL A 304 25.28 9.24 13.32
C VAL A 304 24.99 8.26 14.46
N ASP A 305 25.92 8.13 15.42
CA ASP A 305 25.80 7.26 16.60
C ASP A 305 25.51 5.77 16.30
N VAL A 306 25.95 5.29 15.14
CA VAL A 306 25.87 3.88 14.75
C VAL A 306 27.19 3.18 15.11
N SER A 307 27.11 2.20 16.00
CA SER A 307 28.22 1.28 16.27
C SER A 307 28.29 0.22 15.16
N VAL A 308 29.47 -0.36 14.93
CA VAL A 308 29.70 -1.37 13.90
C VAL A 308 30.29 -2.61 14.55
N VAL A 309 29.66 -3.75 14.26
CA VAL A 309 30.14 -5.09 14.63
C VAL A 309 30.54 -5.82 13.37
N TRP A 310 31.70 -6.46 13.37
CA TRP A 310 32.16 -7.28 12.25
C TRP A 310 32.70 -8.63 12.71
N LYS A 311 32.63 -9.60 11.82
CA LYS A 311 33.21 -10.93 12.05
C LYS A 311 34.74 -10.86 11.97
N ALA A 312 35.41 -11.41 12.97
CA ALA A 312 36.87 -11.51 13.06
C ALA A 312 37.27 -12.97 13.33
N GLY A 313 37.36 -13.77 12.27
CA GLY A 313 37.56 -15.22 12.40
C GLY A 313 36.31 -15.90 12.96
N ASN A 314 36.44 -16.54 14.12
CA ASN A 314 35.34 -17.20 14.84
C ASN A 314 34.69 -16.31 15.91
N ASP A 315 35.13 -15.07 16.04
CA ASP A 315 34.65 -14.13 17.05
C ASP A 315 34.08 -12.85 16.42
N TRP A 316 33.52 -11.98 17.25
CA TRP A 316 32.94 -10.70 16.85
C TRP A 316 33.72 -9.54 17.46
N GLN A 317 34.04 -8.55 16.62
CA GLN A 317 34.67 -7.31 17.07
C GLN A 317 33.70 -6.15 16.89
N ARG A 318 33.80 -5.17 17.79
CA ARG A 318 33.01 -3.95 17.76
C ARG A 318 33.93 -2.73 17.73
N ASN A 319 33.57 -1.67 17.01
CA ASN A 319 34.26 -0.40 17.17
C ASN A 319 33.95 0.20 18.55
N ALA A 320 34.96 0.73 19.23
CA ALA A 320 34.70 1.50 20.44
C ALA A 320 33.82 2.70 20.05
N SER A 321 32.67 2.85 20.70
CA SER A 321 31.82 4.03 20.52
C SER A 321 32.67 5.25 20.85
N LEU A 322 33.05 6.04 19.84
CA LEU A 322 33.63 7.35 20.05
C LEU A 322 32.51 8.21 20.63
N ARG A 323 32.36 8.19 21.97
CA ARG A 323 31.78 9.35 22.65
C ARG A 323 32.78 10.47 22.37
N LEU A 324 32.52 11.28 21.35
CA LEU A 324 33.27 12.52 21.17
C LEU A 324 33.12 13.34 22.46
N PRO A 325 34.21 13.95 22.94
CA PRO A 325 34.25 14.64 24.23
C PRO A 325 33.27 15.82 24.32
#